data_AF-A0A953LRV7-F1
#
_entry.id   AF-A0A953LRV7-F1
#
_cell.length_a   1.000
_cell.length_b   1.000
_cell.length_c   1.000
_cell.angle_alpha   90.00
_cell.angle_beta   90.00
_cell.angle_gamma   90.00
#
_symmetry.space_group_name_H-M   'P 1'
#
loop_
_entity.id
_entity.type
_entity.pdbx_description
1 polymer ?
#
loop_
_entity_poly.entity_id
_entity_poly.type
_entity_poly.pdbx_seq_one_letter_code
_entity_poly.pdbx_strand_id
1 'polypeptide(L)'
;MSPQHFAFGPFVLDMQRGGLTRAGRPIAVGQKGLLLLETLLRAPGTVISKADLMQAAWRDTAVEESNLSVQIAALRKLLGPQTDGSDWIATVPRVGYRFLGQVEKDVEQLHPIQTAEIERRPSIIVLPFTNLSGDTEQDYLVDGITEDIITALTRFRWFRVIGRNASFAHRSSDTGKAARELGVGYALEGSVRKSGQHIRVSAQLIDAASAGHIWAERYELELTEAFAIQDAIAERVAGAIEPELLKTESLPTSARHSGNVTAWDLVHQGQWQFHHVGRETHLKARELFRSARALDPELVEAHIWLARVSAGIVAYGWSIQPSDDIREGLDAAINAIRLDEKHPYSHYALAICSPYANAPEQAVLAAEKAIELNSSFALGYLVLGMAQLFRGSATHAIAALERGLTLNAHDPQNFVWYNLLALAYLFAGKPEQGLAAAVKGRKVRPNWRPTFEALACCFAALDRWQEARQCIEEAHLLEKPPGDALAPLRQRNPKWVAQIEDLLTKTSR
;
A
#
# COMPACT_ATOMS: atom_id res chain seq x y z
N MET A 1 42.04 3.42 -17.92
CA MET A 1 41.10 3.68 -16.81
C MET A 1 40.97 2.40 -16.01
N SER A 2 40.92 2.45 -14.68
CA SER A 2 40.63 1.26 -13.87
C SER A 2 39.16 0.90 -14.03
N PRO A 3 38.80 -0.37 -14.25
CA PRO A 3 37.42 -0.72 -14.48
C PRO A 3 36.52 -0.39 -13.29
N GLN A 4 35.36 0.21 -13.56
CA GLN A 4 34.43 0.67 -12.52
C GLN A 4 33.44 -0.41 -12.07
N HIS A 5 33.17 -1.39 -12.93
CA HIS A 5 32.24 -2.49 -12.68
C HIS A 5 32.79 -3.81 -13.23
N PHE A 6 32.55 -4.89 -12.50
CA PHE A 6 32.80 -6.26 -12.96
C PHE A 6 31.50 -7.05 -12.94
N ALA A 7 31.13 -7.66 -14.06
CA ALA A 7 29.98 -8.56 -14.16
C ALA A 7 30.45 -10.01 -14.39
N PHE A 8 29.83 -10.96 -13.68
CA PHE A 8 30.11 -12.38 -13.83
C PHE A 8 28.88 -13.21 -13.42
N GLY A 9 28.36 -14.04 -14.33
CA GLY A 9 27.11 -14.77 -14.10
C GLY A 9 25.97 -13.82 -13.67
N PRO A 10 25.22 -14.13 -12.59
CA PRO A 10 24.18 -13.24 -12.07
C PRO A 10 24.72 -12.09 -11.19
N PHE A 11 26.03 -11.93 -11.05
CA PHE A 11 26.63 -11.01 -10.08
C PHE A 11 27.22 -9.76 -10.73
N VAL A 12 27.07 -8.61 -10.06
CA VAL A 12 27.72 -7.35 -10.43
C VAL A 12 28.41 -6.77 -9.20
N LEU A 13 29.72 -6.53 -9.31
CA LEU A 13 30.54 -5.82 -8.33
C LEU A 13 30.70 -4.36 -8.76
N ASP A 14 30.22 -3.43 -7.94
CA ASP A 14 30.36 -1.99 -8.13
C ASP A 14 31.53 -1.46 -7.29
N MET A 15 32.57 -0.96 -7.98
CA MET A 15 33.79 -0.46 -7.33
C MET A 15 33.65 0.93 -6.72
N GLN A 16 32.68 1.73 -7.17
CA GLN A 16 32.41 3.06 -6.60
C GLN A 16 31.59 2.98 -5.32
N ARG A 17 30.59 2.09 -5.30
CA ARG A 17 29.68 1.90 -4.16
C ARG A 17 30.16 0.85 -3.17
N GLY A 18 31.15 0.04 -3.53
CA GLY A 18 31.71 -1.00 -2.65
C GLY A 18 30.69 -2.08 -2.31
N GLY A 19 29.93 -2.54 -3.30
CA GLY A 19 28.82 -3.48 -3.10
C GLY A 19 28.76 -4.58 -4.17
N LEU A 20 28.35 -5.77 -3.75
CA LEU A 20 28.06 -6.91 -4.63
C LEU A 20 26.54 -7.06 -4.75
N THR A 21 26.04 -7.23 -5.97
CA THR A 21 24.64 -7.58 -6.22
C THR A 21 24.54 -8.94 -6.90
N ARG A 22 23.43 -9.65 -6.68
CA ARG A 22 23.04 -10.86 -7.44
C ARG A 22 21.65 -10.64 -8.01
N ALA A 23 21.53 -10.69 -9.34
CA ALA A 23 20.31 -10.30 -10.05
C ALA A 23 19.78 -8.93 -9.55
N GLY A 24 20.70 -7.98 -9.31
CA GLY A 24 20.41 -6.64 -8.81
C GLY A 24 19.99 -6.49 -7.34
N ARG A 25 19.85 -7.58 -6.57
CA ARG A 25 19.66 -7.51 -5.11
C ARG A 25 21.01 -7.37 -4.39
N PRO A 26 21.19 -6.40 -3.48
CA PRO A 26 22.42 -6.27 -2.71
C PRO A 26 22.69 -7.51 -1.86
N ILE A 27 23.92 -8.01 -1.88
CA ILE A 27 24.39 -9.06 -0.97
C ILE A 27 25.37 -8.45 0.03
N ALA A 28 25.13 -8.70 1.31
CA ALA A 28 26.06 -8.33 2.36
C ALA A 28 27.37 -9.11 2.22
N VAL A 29 28.45 -8.40 1.87
CA VAL A 29 29.81 -8.94 1.83
C VAL A 29 30.68 -8.03 2.69
N GLY A 30 31.51 -8.62 3.56
CA GLY A 30 32.46 -7.84 4.33
C GLY A 30 33.49 -7.15 3.43
N GLN A 31 33.98 -5.99 3.85
CA GLN A 31 34.95 -5.18 3.09
C GLN A 31 36.17 -6.00 2.62
N LYS A 32 36.69 -6.90 3.45
CA LYS A 32 37.82 -7.78 3.11
C LYS A 32 37.45 -8.77 2.00
N GLY A 33 36.26 -9.35 2.04
CA GLY A 33 35.75 -10.23 0.98
C GLY A 33 35.60 -9.50 -0.35
N LEU A 34 35.16 -8.24 -0.34
CA LEU A 34 35.07 -7.41 -1.56
C LEU A 34 36.44 -7.15 -2.19
N LEU A 35 37.44 -6.80 -1.39
CA LEU A 35 38.82 -6.57 -1.86
C LEU A 35 39.45 -7.83 -2.48
N LEU A 36 39.21 -8.99 -1.87
CA LEU A 36 39.67 -10.28 -2.40
C LEU A 36 38.98 -10.62 -3.72
N LEU A 37 37.65 -10.43 -3.78
CA LEU A 37 36.87 -10.68 -4.99
C LEU A 37 37.29 -9.74 -6.13
N GLU A 38 37.48 -8.45 -5.86
CA GLU A 38 38.02 -7.49 -6.83
C GLU A 38 39.36 -7.96 -7.40
N THR A 39 40.29 -8.35 -6.53
CA THR A 39 41.64 -8.78 -6.94
C THR A 39 41.58 -9.98 -7.87
N LEU A 40 40.69 -10.93 -7.59
CA LEU A 40 40.45 -12.11 -8.42
C LEU A 40 39.78 -11.75 -9.77
N LEU A 41 38.83 -10.82 -9.77
CA LEU A 41 38.10 -10.40 -10.99
C LEU A 41 38.95 -9.53 -11.93
N ARG A 42 39.99 -8.85 -11.41
CA ARG A 42 40.96 -8.12 -12.25
C ARG A 42 41.76 -9.05 -13.15
N ALA A 43 41.99 -10.29 -12.75
CA ALA A 43 42.78 -11.28 -13.47
C ALA A 43 42.05 -12.65 -13.57
N PRO A 44 40.91 -12.71 -14.30
CA PRO A 44 40.13 -13.93 -14.42
C PRO A 44 40.95 -15.03 -15.10
N GLY A 45 40.82 -16.27 -14.63
CA GLY A 45 41.59 -17.40 -15.15
C GLY A 45 43.07 -17.44 -14.74
N THR A 46 43.59 -16.39 -14.10
CA THR A 46 44.97 -16.35 -13.60
C THR A 46 45.01 -16.73 -12.12
N VAL A 47 46.08 -17.42 -11.71
CA VAL A 47 46.31 -17.75 -10.30
C VAL A 47 46.93 -16.54 -9.61
N ILE A 48 46.25 -16.01 -8.59
CA ILE A 48 46.78 -14.96 -7.72
C ILE A 48 47.38 -15.61 -6.48
N SER A 49 48.60 -15.20 -6.12
CA SER A 49 49.29 -15.77 -4.97
C SER A 49 48.59 -15.42 -3.66
N LYS A 50 48.77 -16.26 -2.64
CA LYS A 50 48.23 -15.96 -1.30
C LYS A 50 48.81 -14.67 -0.72
N ALA A 51 50.09 -14.38 -0.99
CA ALA A 51 50.75 -13.16 -0.54
C ALA A 51 50.10 -11.91 -1.15
N ASP A 52 49.81 -11.93 -2.46
CA ASP A 52 49.18 -10.79 -3.15
C ASP A 52 47.74 -10.56 -2.68
N LEU A 53 46.97 -11.63 -2.45
CA LEU A 53 45.62 -11.54 -1.90
C LEU A 53 45.62 -11.00 -0.47
N MET A 54 46.59 -11.44 0.35
CA MET A 54 46.77 -10.95 1.71
C MET A 54 47.13 -9.46 1.72
N GLN A 55 48.05 -9.05 0.86
CA GLN A 55 48.43 -7.65 0.72
C GLN A 55 47.27 -6.79 0.19
N ALA A 56 46.44 -7.31 -0.73
CA ALA A 56 45.31 -6.57 -1.28
C ALA A 56 44.23 -6.30 -0.23
N ALA A 57 43.87 -7.31 0.58
CA ALA A 57 42.80 -7.18 1.57
C ALA A 57 43.30 -6.63 2.92
N TRP A 58 44.56 -6.82 3.30
CA TRP A 58 45.13 -6.42 4.59
C TRP A 58 46.43 -5.61 4.45
N ARG A 59 46.37 -4.50 3.68
CA ARG A 59 47.53 -3.62 3.40
C ARG A 59 48.33 -3.20 4.64
N ASP A 60 47.66 -2.91 5.75
CA ASP A 60 48.29 -2.36 6.97
C ASP A 60 48.07 -3.25 8.21
N THR A 61 47.84 -4.55 8.02
CA THR A 61 47.55 -5.47 9.15
C THR A 61 48.19 -6.82 8.95
N ALA A 62 49.07 -7.23 9.87
CA ALA A 62 49.61 -8.58 9.90
C ALA A 62 48.51 -9.56 10.33
N VAL A 63 48.08 -10.43 9.42
CA VAL A 63 47.09 -11.48 9.67
C VAL A 63 47.63 -12.84 9.23
N GLU A 64 47.18 -13.91 9.88
CA GLU A 64 47.52 -15.26 9.48
C GLU A 64 46.82 -15.67 8.18
N GLU A 65 47.49 -16.52 7.39
CA GLU A 65 46.98 -17.09 6.14
C GLU A 65 45.67 -17.89 6.31
N SER A 66 45.41 -18.37 7.54
CA SER A 66 44.15 -19.01 7.93
C SER A 66 42.94 -18.10 7.68
N ASN A 67 43.08 -16.79 7.84
CA ASN A 67 42.02 -15.80 7.64
C ASN A 67 41.65 -15.64 6.15
N LEU A 68 42.64 -15.70 5.24
CA LEU A 68 42.38 -15.73 3.79
C LEU A 68 41.49 -16.92 3.41
N SER A 69 41.78 -18.09 3.98
CA SER A 69 41.01 -19.31 3.69
C SER A 69 39.55 -19.20 4.17
N VAL A 70 39.32 -18.56 5.32
CA VAL A 70 37.96 -18.28 5.84
C VAL A 70 37.20 -17.32 4.92
N GLN A 71 37.83 -16.25 4.47
CA GLN A 71 37.17 -15.29 3.57
C GLN A 71 36.86 -15.91 2.20
N ILE A 72 37.75 -16.74 1.64
CA ILE A 72 37.47 -17.46 0.39
C ILE A 72 36.33 -18.47 0.56
N ALA A 73 36.27 -19.17 1.69
CA ALA A 73 35.16 -20.08 1.99
C ALA A 73 33.82 -19.33 2.11
N ALA A 74 33.81 -18.17 2.77
CA ALA A 74 32.65 -17.30 2.87
C ALA A 74 32.19 -16.81 1.48
N LEU A 75 33.13 -16.37 0.62
CA LEU A 75 32.84 -15.97 -0.76
C LEU A 75 32.25 -17.13 -1.57
N ARG A 76 32.81 -18.34 -1.50
CA ARG A 76 32.24 -19.52 -2.19
C ARG A 76 30.82 -19.82 -1.75
N LYS A 77 30.57 -19.83 -0.44
CA LYS A 77 29.22 -20.05 0.11
C LYS A 77 28.22 -18.99 -0.38
N LEU A 78 28.68 -17.75 -0.49
CA LEU A 78 27.87 -16.62 -0.91
C LEU A 78 27.56 -16.63 -2.41
N LEU A 79 28.54 -17.00 -3.24
CA LEU A 79 28.38 -17.09 -4.69
C LEU A 79 27.61 -18.35 -5.12
N GLY A 80 27.68 -19.42 -4.34
CA GLY A 80 27.09 -20.72 -4.68
C GLY A 80 27.79 -21.37 -5.88
N PRO A 81 27.25 -22.50 -6.40
CA PRO A 81 27.79 -23.13 -7.60
C PRO A 81 27.42 -22.36 -8.87
N GLN A 82 28.23 -22.52 -9.91
CA GLN A 82 27.93 -22.11 -11.28
C GLN A 82 26.79 -22.97 -11.88
N THR A 83 26.27 -22.57 -13.04
CA THR A 83 25.20 -23.29 -13.76
C THR A 83 25.59 -24.71 -14.16
N ASP A 84 26.89 -24.98 -14.32
CA ASP A 84 27.47 -26.30 -14.60
C ASP A 84 27.84 -27.09 -13.32
N GLY A 85 27.55 -26.55 -12.14
CA GLY A 85 27.87 -27.17 -10.84
C GLY A 85 29.29 -26.92 -10.34
N SER A 86 30.13 -26.18 -11.09
CA SER A 86 31.51 -25.85 -10.68
C SER A 86 31.58 -24.65 -9.72
N ASP A 87 32.69 -24.53 -8.98
CA ASP A 87 32.93 -23.37 -8.09
C ASP A 87 33.43 -22.14 -8.87
N TRP A 88 33.03 -20.94 -8.45
CA TRP A 88 33.55 -19.67 -9.01
C TRP A 88 35.02 -19.42 -8.69
N ILE A 89 35.50 -19.91 -7.55
CA ILE A 89 36.87 -19.70 -7.07
C ILE A 89 37.51 -21.08 -6.88
N ALA A 90 38.58 -21.38 -7.62
CA ALA A 90 39.37 -22.58 -7.46
C ALA A 90 40.59 -22.35 -6.55
N THR A 91 40.90 -23.33 -5.71
CA THR A 91 42.14 -23.35 -4.95
C THR A 91 43.23 -24.02 -5.78
N VAL A 92 44.38 -23.35 -5.91
CA VAL A 92 45.59 -23.92 -6.50
C VAL A 92 46.53 -24.29 -5.36
N PRO A 93 46.72 -25.59 -5.05
CA PRO A 93 47.49 -26.02 -3.89
C PRO A 93 48.87 -25.38 -3.83
N ARG A 94 49.24 -24.85 -2.66
CA ARG A 94 50.52 -24.20 -2.36
C ARG A 94 50.84 -22.92 -3.15
N VAL A 95 49.92 -22.43 -3.98
CA VAL A 95 50.14 -21.21 -4.79
C VAL A 95 49.15 -20.11 -4.40
N GLY A 96 47.85 -20.39 -4.46
CA GLY A 96 46.82 -19.38 -4.21
C GLY A 96 45.46 -19.72 -4.77
N TYR A 97 44.78 -18.73 -5.33
CA TYR A 97 43.39 -18.86 -5.78
C TYR A 97 43.22 -18.31 -7.19
N ARG A 98 42.26 -18.86 -7.92
CA ARG A 98 41.93 -18.47 -9.28
C ARG A 98 40.43 -18.33 -9.46
N PHE A 99 39.99 -17.28 -10.13
CA PHE A 99 38.60 -17.12 -10.54
C PHE A 99 38.33 -17.89 -11.84
N LEU A 100 37.27 -18.71 -11.86
CA LEU A 100 36.93 -19.59 -12.99
C LEU A 100 35.79 -19.07 -13.87
N GLY A 101 35.05 -18.06 -13.42
CA GLY A 101 33.96 -17.48 -14.21
C GLY A 101 34.44 -16.56 -15.34
N GLN A 102 33.63 -16.41 -16.38
CA GLN A 102 33.79 -15.33 -17.37
C GLN A 102 33.49 -13.98 -16.71
N VAL A 103 34.36 -13.00 -16.93
CA VAL A 103 34.26 -11.66 -16.34
C VAL A 103 34.22 -10.63 -17.44
N GLU A 104 33.14 -9.86 -17.47
CA GLU A 104 33.01 -8.68 -18.31
C GLU A 104 33.50 -7.45 -17.52
N LYS A 105 34.45 -6.71 -18.11
CA LYS A 105 35.07 -5.52 -17.52
C LYS A 105 34.53 -4.29 -18.24
N ASP A 106 34.30 -3.21 -17.49
CA ASP A 106 33.81 -1.94 -18.06
C ASP A 106 32.61 -2.16 -18.96
N VAL A 107 31.57 -2.77 -18.38
CA VAL A 107 30.26 -2.80 -19.02
C VAL A 107 29.77 -1.35 -19.06
N GLU A 108 30.17 -0.63 -20.12
CA GLU A 108 29.74 0.71 -20.50
C GLU A 108 28.25 0.76 -20.27
N GLN A 109 27.85 1.48 -19.21
CA GLN A 109 26.48 1.59 -18.74
C GLN A 109 25.64 0.42 -19.25
N LEU A 110 25.63 -0.69 -18.50
CA LEU A 110 24.34 -1.35 -18.39
C LEU A 110 23.39 -0.23 -17.96
N HIS A 111 22.70 0.33 -18.96
CA HIS A 111 21.34 0.78 -18.83
C HIS A 111 20.73 -0.18 -17.82
N PRO A 112 20.02 0.31 -16.79
CA PRO A 112 19.35 -0.55 -15.84
C PRO A 112 18.28 -1.35 -16.59
N ILE A 113 18.70 -2.35 -17.36
CA ILE A 113 17.87 -3.31 -18.04
C ILE A 113 17.69 -4.39 -17.00
N GLN A 114 16.48 -4.35 -16.44
CA GLN A 114 15.80 -5.44 -15.75
C GLN A 114 16.02 -5.61 -14.25
N THR A 115 16.35 -4.55 -13.51
CA THR A 115 15.88 -4.45 -12.10
C THR A 115 15.10 -3.18 -11.80
N ALA A 116 15.21 -2.15 -12.67
CA ALA A 116 14.23 -1.08 -12.69
C ALA A 116 12.86 -1.55 -13.23
N GLU A 117 12.73 -2.75 -13.79
CA GLU A 117 11.45 -3.31 -14.25
C GLU A 117 10.87 -4.38 -13.31
N ILE A 118 11.63 -4.85 -12.32
CA ILE A 118 11.16 -5.98 -11.49
C ILE A 118 10.35 -5.53 -10.28
N GLU A 119 10.52 -4.31 -9.75
CA GLU A 119 9.58 -3.73 -8.77
C GLU A 119 9.59 -2.19 -8.88
N ARG A 120 8.79 -1.62 -9.79
CA ARG A 120 8.53 -0.16 -9.82
C ARG A 120 7.47 0.22 -8.79
N ARG A 121 7.70 -0.13 -7.53
CA ARG A 121 6.82 0.35 -6.45
C ARG A 121 6.91 1.88 -6.41
N PRO A 122 5.78 2.60 -6.37
CA PRO A 122 5.75 4.04 -6.21
C PRO A 122 6.60 4.47 -5.02
N SER A 123 7.18 5.66 -5.06
CA SER A 123 7.98 6.13 -3.93
C SER A 123 7.75 7.60 -3.64
N ILE A 124 7.67 7.91 -2.35
CA ILE A 124 7.34 9.21 -1.81
C ILE A 124 8.45 9.72 -0.87
N ILE A 125 8.79 11.00 -0.98
CA ILE A 125 9.53 11.74 0.04
C ILE A 125 8.57 12.62 0.83
N VAL A 126 8.75 12.70 2.15
CA VAL A 126 8.13 13.76 2.97
C VAL A 126 9.20 14.78 3.29
N LEU A 127 9.03 16.00 2.80
CA LEU A 127 9.93 17.10 3.08
C LEU A 127 9.61 17.72 4.44
N PRO A 128 10.62 18.21 5.18
CA PRO A 128 10.37 18.92 6.42
C PRO A 128 9.38 20.05 6.21
N PHE A 129 8.31 20.04 7.00
CA PHE A 129 7.29 21.09 6.92
C PHE A 129 7.91 22.45 7.26
N THR A 130 7.39 23.51 6.66
CA THR A 130 7.86 24.88 6.90
C THR A 130 7.17 25.46 8.13
N ASN A 131 7.95 25.97 9.08
CA ASN A 131 7.40 26.75 10.19
C ASN A 131 7.05 28.17 9.73
N LEU A 132 5.76 28.51 9.72
CA LEU A 132 5.24 29.84 9.37
C LEU A 132 4.78 30.64 10.60
N SER A 133 5.15 30.18 11.80
CA SER A 133 4.80 30.83 13.07
C SER A 133 5.78 31.96 13.44
N GLY A 134 6.96 32.01 12.80
CA GLY A 134 8.00 33.02 13.06
C GLY A 134 8.81 32.81 14.34
N ASP A 135 8.51 31.75 15.08
CA ASP A 135 9.15 31.36 16.33
C ASP A 135 9.90 30.04 16.16
N THR A 136 11.23 30.09 16.23
CA THR A 136 12.12 28.93 16.05
C THR A 136 12.05 27.94 17.19
N GLU A 137 11.52 28.33 18.36
CA GLU A 137 11.23 27.39 19.44
C GLU A 137 10.15 26.37 19.06
N GLN A 138 9.47 26.55 17.92
CA GLN A 138 8.42 25.65 17.43
C GLN A 138 8.90 24.70 16.34
N ASP A 139 10.17 24.76 15.93
CA ASP A 139 10.71 23.87 14.89
C ASP A 139 10.66 22.39 15.30
N TYR A 140 10.77 22.08 16.60
CA TYR A 140 10.61 20.71 17.10
C TYR A 140 9.22 20.13 16.81
N LEU A 141 8.18 20.97 16.87
CA LEU A 141 6.81 20.54 16.63
C LEU A 141 6.62 20.16 15.16
N VAL A 142 7.17 21.00 14.27
CA VAL A 142 7.12 20.81 12.82
C VAL A 142 7.94 19.61 12.36
N ASP A 143 9.11 19.42 12.97
CA ASP A 143 9.96 18.26 12.74
C ASP A 143 9.33 16.96 13.24
N GLY A 144 8.69 16.99 14.41
CA GLY A 144 7.92 15.86 14.95
C GLY A 144 6.77 15.47 14.01
N ILE A 145 5.96 16.44 13.55
CA ILE A 145 4.89 16.18 12.56
C ILE A 145 5.47 15.52 11.30
N THR A 146 6.61 16.02 10.80
CA THR A 146 7.26 15.44 9.61
C THR A 146 7.68 13.99 9.86
N GLU A 147 8.32 13.70 11.01
CA GLU A 147 8.73 12.34 11.40
C GLU A 147 7.55 11.39 11.57
N ASP A 148 6.48 11.84 12.22
CA ASP A 148 5.31 11.01 12.48
C ASP A 148 4.56 10.71 11.18
N ILE A 149 4.50 11.65 10.24
CA ILE A 149 3.97 11.40 8.89
C ILE A 149 4.84 10.36 8.16
N ILE A 150 6.18 10.49 8.17
CA ILE A 150 7.07 9.49 7.58
C ILE A 150 6.78 8.11 8.19
N THR A 151 6.72 8.05 9.51
CA THR A 151 6.46 6.81 10.26
C THR A 151 5.09 6.21 9.90
N ALA A 152 4.03 7.02 9.88
CA ALA A 152 2.69 6.58 9.50
C ALA A 152 2.64 6.09 8.04
N LEU A 153 3.30 6.79 7.12
CA LEU A 153 3.35 6.40 5.71
C LEU A 153 4.12 5.09 5.49
N THR A 154 5.16 4.80 6.29
CA THR A 154 5.92 3.53 6.16
C THR A 154 5.10 2.29 6.46
N ARG A 155 3.96 2.44 7.15
CA ARG A 155 3.01 1.35 7.41
C ARG A 155 2.21 0.96 6.15
N PHE A 156 2.19 1.80 5.11
CA PHE A 156 1.69 1.44 3.79
C PHE A 156 2.83 0.79 2.99
N ARG A 157 2.72 -0.51 2.73
CA ARG A 157 3.82 -1.34 2.20
C ARG A 157 3.88 -1.43 0.67
N TRP A 158 2.88 -0.89 -0.03
CA TRP A 158 2.77 -0.93 -1.49
C TRP A 158 3.53 0.22 -2.18
N PHE A 159 3.99 1.23 -1.43
CA PHE A 159 4.92 2.26 -1.90
C PHE A 159 6.10 2.41 -0.94
N ARG A 160 7.23 2.93 -1.46
CA ARG A 160 8.46 3.16 -0.71
C ARG A 160 8.48 4.58 -0.15
N VAL A 161 8.69 4.71 1.16
CA VAL A 161 8.90 6.01 1.81
C VAL A 161 10.39 6.29 1.98
N ILE A 162 10.84 7.50 1.62
CA ILE A 162 12.21 7.94 1.90
C ILE A 162 12.38 8.18 3.40
N GLY A 163 13.44 7.62 3.96
CA GLY A 163 13.75 7.73 5.38
C GLY A 163 14.12 9.16 5.79
N ARG A 164 13.85 9.47 7.06
CA ARG A 164 14.05 10.77 7.71
C ARG A 164 15.36 11.46 7.36
N ASN A 165 16.50 10.80 7.49
CA ASN A 165 17.80 11.45 7.31
C ASN A 165 17.99 12.00 5.89
N ALA A 166 17.49 11.27 4.89
CA ALA A 166 17.50 11.73 3.51
C ALA A 166 16.50 12.88 3.32
N SER A 167 15.28 12.77 3.86
CA SER A 167 14.30 13.87 3.84
C SER A 167 14.83 15.18 4.42
N PHE A 168 15.43 15.12 5.60
CA PHE A 168 15.89 16.30 6.33
C PHE A 168 17.12 16.96 5.69
N ALA A 169 17.93 16.22 4.94
CA ALA A 169 19.02 16.78 4.14
C ALA A 169 18.51 17.76 3.06
N HIS A 170 17.23 17.69 2.70
CA HIS A 170 16.59 18.54 1.70
C HIS A 170 15.66 19.62 2.28
N ARG A 171 15.78 19.98 3.56
CA ARG A 171 14.93 21.02 4.22
C ARG A 171 14.84 22.35 3.46
N SER A 172 15.94 22.78 2.83
CA SER A 172 16.02 24.04 2.08
C SER A 172 16.04 23.84 0.57
N SER A 173 15.79 22.61 0.10
CA SER A 173 15.77 22.30 -1.32
C SER A 173 14.39 22.59 -1.90
N ASP A 174 14.37 23.01 -3.15
CA ASP A 174 13.16 22.98 -3.97
C ASP A 174 12.64 21.53 -4.07
N THR A 175 11.33 21.36 -3.98
CA THR A 175 10.67 20.05 -3.93
C THR A 175 10.93 19.21 -5.17
N GLY A 176 10.87 19.82 -6.35
CA GLY A 176 11.19 19.15 -7.61
C GLY A 176 12.67 18.79 -7.74
N LYS A 177 13.57 19.57 -7.12
CA LYS A 177 15.00 19.22 -7.04
C LYS A 177 15.23 18.03 -6.09
N ALA A 178 14.70 18.09 -4.87
CA ALA A 178 14.84 17.02 -3.88
C ALA A 178 14.30 15.68 -4.41
N ALA A 179 13.13 15.72 -5.07
CA ALA A 179 12.53 14.52 -5.63
C ALA A 179 13.36 13.88 -6.75
N ARG A 180 13.98 14.71 -7.62
CA ARG A 180 14.88 14.23 -8.68
C ARG A 180 16.18 13.67 -8.13
N GLU A 181 16.80 14.34 -7.16
CA GLU A 181 18.06 13.91 -6.55
C GLU A 181 17.93 12.55 -5.84
N LEU A 182 16.75 12.28 -5.26
CA LEU A 182 16.46 11.03 -4.56
C LEU A 182 15.77 9.97 -5.43
N GLY A 183 15.48 10.29 -6.69
CA GLY A 183 14.82 9.40 -7.64
C GLY A 183 13.44 8.95 -7.15
N VAL A 184 12.63 9.87 -6.61
CA VAL A 184 11.27 9.59 -6.14
C VAL A 184 10.21 10.16 -7.07
N GLY A 185 9.09 9.44 -7.21
CA GLY A 185 7.97 9.85 -8.04
C GLY A 185 7.06 10.89 -7.39
N TYR A 186 7.03 10.96 -6.06
CA TYR A 186 6.14 11.85 -5.31
C TYR A 186 6.86 12.57 -4.18
N ALA A 187 6.39 13.79 -3.88
CA ALA A 187 6.82 14.56 -2.73
C ALA A 187 5.63 15.09 -1.95
N LEU A 188 5.70 14.97 -0.63
CA LEU A 188 4.79 15.60 0.32
C LEU A 188 5.51 16.77 0.97
N GLU A 189 4.92 17.95 0.85
CA GLU A 189 5.40 19.17 1.49
C GLU A 189 4.28 19.82 2.29
N GLY A 190 4.63 20.80 3.12
CA GLY A 190 3.62 21.52 3.86
C GLY A 190 4.18 22.61 4.76
N SER A 191 3.26 23.22 5.51
CA SER A 191 3.58 24.25 6.47
C SER A 191 2.74 24.12 7.72
N VAL A 192 3.32 24.56 8.84
CA VAL A 192 2.67 24.60 10.15
C VAL A 192 2.69 26.04 10.63
N ARG A 193 1.54 26.53 11.07
CA ARG A 193 1.39 27.84 11.70
C ARG A 193 0.64 27.70 13.02
N LYS A 194 1.30 28.02 14.11
CA LYS A 194 0.71 28.10 15.44
C LYS A 194 0.35 29.54 15.78
N SER A 195 -0.83 29.75 16.34
CA SER A 195 -1.31 31.03 16.83
C SER A 195 -2.05 30.82 18.14
N GLY A 196 -1.39 31.07 19.27
CA GLY A 196 -1.94 30.79 20.60
C GLY A 196 -2.22 29.29 20.77
N GLN A 197 -3.50 28.97 21.00
CA GLN A 197 -3.99 27.58 21.15
C GLN A 197 -4.50 26.99 19.83
N HIS A 198 -4.20 27.56 18.66
CA HIS A 198 -4.61 26.97 17.38
C HIS A 198 -3.40 26.62 16.52
N ILE A 199 -3.41 25.41 15.97
CA ILE A 199 -2.47 24.97 14.95
C ILE A 199 -3.21 24.86 13.62
N ARG A 200 -2.63 25.48 12.60
CA ARG A 200 -3.00 25.26 11.21
C ARG A 200 -1.88 24.51 10.50
N VAL A 201 -2.22 23.37 9.92
CA VAL A 201 -1.30 22.60 9.07
C VAL A 201 -1.84 22.59 7.65
N SER A 202 -0.99 22.90 6.68
CA SER A 202 -1.27 22.75 5.26
C SER A 202 -0.33 21.66 4.72
N ALA A 203 -0.87 20.66 4.03
CA ALA A 203 -0.10 19.57 3.43
C ALA A 203 -0.46 19.43 1.96
N GLN A 204 0.51 19.09 1.11
CA GLN A 204 0.33 18.99 -0.34
C GLN A 204 1.15 17.85 -0.92
N LEU A 205 0.53 17.06 -1.79
CA LEU A 205 1.15 15.98 -2.54
C LEU A 205 1.45 16.45 -3.97
N ILE A 206 2.68 16.25 -4.41
CA ILE A 206 3.21 16.72 -5.69
C ILE A 206 3.73 15.53 -6.49
N ASP A 207 3.39 15.48 -7.79
CA ASP A 207 4.04 14.62 -8.77
C ASP A 207 5.41 15.20 -9.13
N ALA A 208 6.48 14.49 -8.82
CA ALA A 208 7.84 14.93 -9.07
C ALA A 208 8.16 15.09 -10.56
N ALA A 209 7.48 14.35 -11.44
CA ALA A 209 7.74 14.38 -12.88
C ALA A 209 7.14 15.62 -13.55
N SER A 210 5.92 16.01 -13.15
CA SER A 210 5.21 17.15 -13.73
C SER A 210 5.30 18.43 -12.89
N ALA A 211 5.80 18.34 -11.66
CA ALA A 211 5.69 19.38 -10.63
C ALA A 211 4.24 19.81 -10.36
N GLY A 212 3.27 18.96 -10.71
CA GLY A 212 1.84 19.21 -10.52
C GLY A 212 1.39 18.87 -9.10
N HIS A 213 0.55 19.71 -8.52
CA HIS A 213 -0.13 19.41 -7.25
C HIS A 213 -1.24 18.38 -7.49
N ILE A 214 -1.10 17.19 -6.90
CA ILE A 214 -2.09 16.11 -6.95
C ILE A 214 -3.19 16.36 -5.92
N TRP A 215 -2.79 16.76 -4.72
CA TRP A 215 -3.68 16.95 -3.59
C TRP A 215 -3.16 18.03 -2.66
N ALA A 216 -4.08 18.74 -2.00
CA ALA A 216 -3.75 19.69 -0.95
C ALA A 216 -4.89 19.75 0.06
N GLU A 217 -4.57 19.73 1.36
CA GLU A 217 -5.54 19.88 2.42
C GLU A 217 -5.01 20.76 3.56
N ARG A 218 -5.95 21.37 4.29
CA ARG A 218 -5.68 22.20 5.46
C ARG A 218 -6.40 21.62 6.67
N TYR A 219 -5.65 21.44 7.75
CA TYR A 219 -6.13 21.00 9.05
C TYR A 219 -6.05 22.15 10.05
N GLU A 220 -7.11 22.32 10.83
CA GLU A 220 -7.15 23.26 11.95
C GLU A 220 -7.48 22.49 13.22
N LEU A 221 -6.56 22.52 14.18
CA LEU A 221 -6.66 21.83 15.45
C LEU A 221 -6.45 22.80 16.62
N GLU A 222 -7.09 22.51 17.73
CA GLU A 222 -6.89 23.23 19.00
C GLU A 222 -5.79 22.55 19.81
N LEU A 223 -4.83 23.34 20.29
CA LEU A 223 -3.65 22.95 21.05
C LEU A 223 -4.01 22.56 22.48
N THR A 224 -4.55 21.36 22.66
CA THR A 224 -4.80 20.78 23.98
C THR A 224 -3.55 20.06 24.50
N GLU A 225 -3.01 19.12 23.72
CA GLU A 225 -1.75 18.43 23.98
C GLU A 225 -0.91 18.36 22.70
N ALA A 226 0.33 18.85 22.76
CA ALA A 226 1.17 18.99 21.56
C ALA A 226 1.47 17.65 20.86
N PHE A 227 1.77 16.59 21.61
CA PHE A 227 2.05 15.26 21.06
C PHE A 227 0.81 14.58 20.44
N ALA A 228 -0.35 14.68 21.10
CA ALA A 228 -1.60 14.13 20.56
C ALA A 228 -1.98 14.77 19.21
N ILE A 229 -1.62 16.04 19.01
CA ILE A 229 -1.86 16.73 17.75
C ILE A 229 -0.89 16.27 16.66
N GLN A 230 0.38 16.02 17.00
CA GLN A 230 1.35 15.46 16.07
C GLN A 230 0.85 14.12 15.53
N ASP A 231 0.46 13.21 16.42
CA ASP A 231 -0.11 11.90 16.07
C ASP A 231 -1.36 12.05 15.20
N ALA A 232 -2.32 12.89 15.61
CA ALA A 232 -3.57 13.08 14.89
C ALA A 232 -3.36 13.68 13.49
N ILE A 233 -2.42 14.62 13.32
CA ILE A 233 -2.07 15.19 12.01
C ILE A 233 -1.42 14.11 11.14
N ALA A 234 -0.46 13.38 11.70
CA ALA A 234 0.24 12.33 10.96
C ALA A 234 -0.71 11.25 10.45
N GLU A 235 -1.64 10.80 11.30
CA GLU A 235 -2.64 9.81 10.91
C GLU A 235 -3.57 10.32 9.81
N ARG A 236 -4.06 11.57 9.92
CA ARG A 236 -4.97 12.17 8.93
C ARG A 236 -4.28 12.43 7.60
N VAL A 237 -3.06 12.95 7.62
CA VAL A 237 -2.27 13.17 6.40
C VAL A 237 -1.97 11.84 5.75
N ALA A 238 -1.42 10.86 6.48
CA ALA A 238 -1.10 9.55 5.91
C ALA A 238 -2.34 8.83 5.36
N GLY A 239 -3.49 8.92 6.04
CA GLY A 239 -4.77 8.37 5.59
C GLY A 239 -5.37 9.05 4.36
N ALA A 240 -5.04 10.33 4.12
CA ALA A 240 -5.48 11.07 2.93
C ALA A 240 -4.53 10.89 1.72
N ILE A 241 -3.23 10.73 1.96
CA ILE A 241 -2.23 10.57 0.89
C ILE A 241 -2.35 9.24 0.17
N GLU A 242 -2.62 8.15 0.89
CA GLU A 242 -2.64 6.82 0.31
C GLU A 242 -3.68 6.62 -0.80
N PRO A 243 -4.96 7.04 -0.62
CA PRO A 243 -5.95 6.96 -1.69
C PRO A 243 -5.60 7.80 -2.92
N GLU A 244 -4.97 8.97 -2.73
CA GLU A 244 -4.58 9.85 -3.84
C GLU A 244 -3.44 9.26 -4.66
N LEU A 245 -2.41 8.71 -4.00
CA LEU A 245 -1.36 7.96 -4.69
C LEU A 245 -1.94 6.78 -5.47
N LEU A 246 -2.87 6.03 -4.87
CA LEU A 246 -3.48 4.87 -5.51
C LEU A 246 -4.23 5.28 -6.80
N LYS A 247 -4.97 6.39 -6.75
CA LYS A 247 -5.69 6.94 -7.92
C LYS A 247 -4.74 7.36 -9.02
N THR A 248 -3.68 8.11 -8.69
CA THR A 248 -2.71 8.61 -9.68
C THR A 248 -1.95 7.46 -10.35
N GLU A 249 -1.51 6.48 -9.56
CA GLU A 249 -0.78 5.31 -10.04
C GLU A 249 -1.65 4.35 -10.87
N SER A 250 -2.96 4.34 -10.65
CA SER A 250 -3.90 3.55 -11.44
C SER A 250 -4.13 4.10 -12.86
N LEU A 251 -3.66 5.30 -13.21
CA LEU A 251 -3.93 5.88 -14.54
C LEU A 251 -3.11 5.18 -15.66
N PRO A 252 -3.74 4.81 -16.80
CA PRO A 252 -3.05 4.15 -17.90
C PRO A 252 -2.05 5.11 -18.55
N THR A 253 -0.78 5.01 -18.16
CA THR A 253 0.28 5.87 -18.69
C THR A 253 0.80 5.29 -20.00
N SER A 254 0.15 5.66 -21.11
CA SER A 254 0.56 5.26 -22.47
C SER A 254 1.94 5.81 -22.89
N ALA A 255 2.55 6.71 -22.11
CA ALA A 255 3.78 7.41 -22.47
C ALA A 255 5.06 6.92 -21.75
N ARG A 256 4.99 5.91 -20.87
CA ARG A 256 6.16 5.43 -20.09
C ARG A 256 6.67 4.03 -20.45
N HIS A 257 6.09 3.35 -21.45
CA HIS A 257 6.24 1.90 -21.59
C HIS A 257 6.67 1.49 -23.00
N SER A 258 7.98 1.28 -23.18
CA SER A 258 8.56 0.56 -24.33
C SER A 258 9.14 -0.81 -23.92
N GLY A 259 8.62 -1.42 -22.85
CA GLY A 259 9.06 -2.71 -22.30
C GLY A 259 7.94 -3.77 -22.24
N ASN A 260 8.29 -5.00 -21.88
CA ASN A 260 7.35 -6.09 -21.64
C ASN A 260 6.43 -5.77 -20.46
N VAL A 261 5.15 -6.16 -20.54
CA VAL A 261 4.16 -5.95 -19.47
C VAL A 261 4.57 -6.72 -18.20
N THR A 262 4.71 -6.02 -17.08
CA THR A 262 5.06 -6.60 -15.78
C THR A 262 3.81 -7.03 -14.98
N ALA A 263 3.99 -7.84 -13.93
CA ALA A 263 2.89 -8.22 -13.03
C ALA A 263 2.31 -6.98 -12.30
N TRP A 264 3.18 -6.01 -11.99
CA TRP A 264 2.80 -4.72 -11.41
C TRP A 264 1.92 -3.89 -12.35
N ASP A 265 2.28 -3.82 -13.63
CA ASP A 265 1.49 -3.11 -14.64
C ASP A 265 0.09 -3.70 -14.79
N LEU A 266 -0.03 -5.04 -14.70
CA LEU A 266 -1.32 -5.74 -14.74
C LEU A 266 -2.17 -5.42 -13.50
N VAL A 267 -1.57 -5.33 -12.32
CA VAL A 267 -2.28 -4.88 -11.10
C VAL A 267 -2.81 -3.47 -11.28
N HIS A 268 -2.00 -2.53 -11.77
CA HIS A 268 -2.44 -1.14 -11.94
C HIS A 268 -3.55 -1.01 -13.00
N GLN A 269 -3.43 -1.72 -14.12
CA GLN A 269 -4.50 -1.80 -15.12
C GLN A 269 -5.78 -2.40 -14.52
N GLY A 270 -5.65 -3.41 -13.65
CA GLY A 270 -6.77 -4.02 -12.95
C GLY A 270 -7.44 -3.05 -11.97
N GLN A 271 -6.65 -2.27 -11.21
CA GLN A 271 -7.14 -1.24 -10.30
C GLN A 271 -7.95 -0.18 -11.04
N TRP A 272 -7.43 0.29 -12.18
CA TRP A 272 -8.14 1.23 -13.04
C TRP A 272 -9.52 0.70 -13.42
N GLN A 273 -9.59 -0.53 -13.94
CA GLN A 273 -10.85 -1.17 -14.30
C GLN A 273 -11.79 -1.33 -13.10
N PHE A 274 -11.25 -1.74 -11.95
CA PHE A 274 -12.00 -1.88 -10.71
C PHE A 274 -12.67 -0.56 -10.28
N HIS A 275 -11.97 0.57 -10.38
CA HIS A 275 -12.51 1.87 -9.99
C HIS A 275 -13.63 2.40 -10.90
N HIS A 276 -13.81 1.85 -12.11
CA HIS A 276 -14.91 2.24 -13.00
C HIS A 276 -16.27 1.59 -12.66
N VAL A 277 -16.33 0.75 -11.62
CA VAL A 277 -17.55 0.15 -11.03
C VAL A 277 -18.63 -0.24 -12.05
N GLY A 278 -18.37 -1.31 -12.79
CA GLY A 278 -19.32 -1.96 -13.68
C GLY A 278 -19.05 -3.46 -13.79
N ARG A 279 -20.04 -4.22 -14.28
CA ARG A 279 -19.91 -5.68 -14.41
C ARG A 279 -18.73 -6.07 -15.31
N GLU A 280 -18.66 -5.51 -16.51
CA GLU A 280 -17.59 -5.82 -17.46
C GLU A 280 -16.23 -5.38 -16.94
N THR A 281 -16.14 -4.21 -16.31
CA THR A 281 -14.88 -3.67 -15.79
C THR A 281 -14.37 -4.49 -14.60
N HIS A 282 -15.24 -4.97 -13.70
CA HIS A 282 -14.84 -5.86 -12.60
C HIS A 282 -14.42 -7.25 -13.08
N LEU A 283 -15.13 -7.81 -14.07
CA LEU A 283 -14.72 -9.08 -14.68
C LEU A 283 -13.36 -8.93 -15.37
N LYS A 284 -13.12 -7.82 -16.09
CA LYS A 284 -11.83 -7.54 -16.70
C LYS A 284 -10.72 -7.33 -15.67
N ALA A 285 -11.01 -6.61 -14.58
CA ALA A 285 -10.09 -6.41 -13.47
C ALA A 285 -9.66 -7.75 -12.85
N ARG A 286 -10.62 -8.67 -12.63
CA ARG A 286 -10.34 -10.01 -12.12
C ARG A 286 -9.38 -10.78 -13.02
N GLU A 287 -9.59 -10.76 -14.33
CA GLU A 287 -8.67 -11.42 -15.27
C GLU A 287 -7.27 -10.80 -15.28
N LEU A 288 -7.17 -9.48 -15.11
CA LEU A 288 -5.88 -8.80 -14.98
C LEU A 288 -5.15 -9.22 -13.69
N PHE A 289 -5.84 -9.28 -12.55
CA PHE A 289 -5.24 -9.73 -11.28
C PHE A 289 -4.86 -11.23 -11.31
N ARG A 290 -5.67 -12.09 -11.95
CA ARG A 290 -5.31 -13.49 -12.20
C ARG A 290 -4.05 -13.62 -13.03
N SER A 291 -3.92 -12.80 -14.08
CA SER A 291 -2.74 -12.75 -14.96
C SER A 291 -1.51 -12.24 -14.20
N ALA A 292 -1.67 -11.20 -13.37
CA ALA A 292 -0.60 -10.69 -12.51
C ALA A 292 -0.09 -11.76 -11.56
N ARG A 293 -1.00 -12.49 -10.89
CA ARG A 293 -0.68 -13.61 -9.99
C ARG A 293 0.00 -14.77 -10.73
N ALA A 294 -0.37 -15.03 -11.99
CA ALA A 294 0.25 -16.08 -12.78
C ALA A 294 1.68 -15.70 -13.22
N LEU A 295 1.92 -14.41 -13.49
CA LEU A 295 3.22 -13.88 -13.89
C LEU A 295 4.18 -13.75 -12.70
N ASP A 296 3.68 -13.30 -11.55
CA ASP A 296 4.41 -13.25 -10.28
C ASP A 296 3.52 -13.77 -9.13
N PRO A 297 3.68 -15.06 -8.75
CA PRO A 297 2.93 -15.65 -7.65
C PRO A 297 3.26 -15.07 -6.27
N GLU A 298 4.40 -14.39 -6.11
CA GLU A 298 4.84 -13.79 -4.83
C GLU A 298 4.40 -12.32 -4.70
N LEU A 299 3.81 -11.74 -5.76
CA LEU A 299 3.30 -10.37 -5.73
C LEU A 299 2.04 -10.25 -4.86
N VAL A 300 2.20 -9.70 -3.66
CA VAL A 300 1.14 -9.56 -2.64
C VAL A 300 -0.07 -8.79 -3.18
N GLU A 301 0.16 -7.71 -3.94
CA GLU A 301 -0.87 -6.84 -4.47
C GLU A 301 -1.81 -7.58 -5.44
N ALA A 302 -1.28 -8.51 -6.25
CA ALA A 302 -2.11 -9.31 -7.14
C ALA A 302 -3.14 -10.15 -6.36
N HIS A 303 -2.73 -10.72 -5.23
CA HIS A 303 -3.60 -11.49 -4.35
C HIS A 303 -4.61 -10.61 -3.59
N ILE A 304 -4.17 -9.47 -3.05
CA ILE A 304 -5.06 -8.49 -2.37
C ILE A 304 -6.18 -8.06 -3.30
N TRP A 305 -5.84 -7.66 -4.52
CA TRP A 305 -6.81 -7.11 -5.46
C TRP A 305 -7.71 -8.19 -6.05
N LEU A 306 -7.21 -9.41 -6.25
CA LEU A 306 -8.04 -10.55 -6.63
C LEU A 306 -9.10 -10.87 -5.56
N ALA A 307 -8.74 -10.82 -4.27
CA ALA A 307 -9.69 -10.98 -3.19
C ALA A 307 -10.76 -9.88 -3.21
N ARG A 308 -10.32 -8.62 -3.28
CA ARG A 308 -11.23 -7.45 -3.28
C ARG A 308 -12.22 -7.48 -4.45
N VAL A 309 -11.76 -7.77 -5.67
CA VAL A 309 -12.66 -7.83 -6.84
C VAL A 309 -13.64 -8.99 -6.74
N SER A 310 -13.22 -10.13 -6.19
CA SER A 310 -14.09 -11.31 -6.04
C SER A 310 -15.23 -11.03 -5.06
N ALA A 311 -14.93 -10.39 -3.92
CA ALA A 311 -15.96 -9.91 -3.00
C ALA A 311 -16.91 -8.90 -3.66
N GLY A 312 -16.37 -7.95 -4.44
CA GLY A 312 -17.17 -6.97 -5.18
C GLY A 312 -18.12 -7.60 -6.20
N ILE A 313 -17.65 -8.54 -7.02
CA ILE A 313 -18.46 -9.26 -8.03
C ILE A 313 -19.65 -9.97 -7.37
N VAL A 314 -19.45 -10.56 -6.18
CA VAL A 314 -20.51 -11.23 -5.44
C VAL A 314 -21.45 -10.25 -4.77
N ALA A 315 -20.91 -9.21 -4.11
CA ALA A 315 -21.69 -8.16 -3.47
C ALA A 315 -22.64 -7.43 -4.44
N TYR A 316 -22.16 -7.15 -5.65
CA TYR A 316 -22.95 -6.51 -6.70
C TYR A 316 -23.85 -7.48 -7.47
N GLY A 317 -23.75 -8.79 -7.21
CA GLY A 317 -24.53 -9.85 -7.86
C GLY A 317 -24.22 -10.03 -9.34
N TRP A 318 -22.96 -9.77 -9.70
CA TRP A 318 -22.45 -10.03 -11.04
C TRP A 318 -21.88 -11.44 -11.21
N SER A 319 -21.75 -12.16 -10.09
CA SER A 319 -21.32 -13.56 -10.05
C SER A 319 -22.40 -14.51 -10.58
N ILE A 320 -21.97 -15.49 -11.37
CA ILE A 320 -22.79 -16.64 -11.78
C ILE A 320 -22.65 -17.79 -10.76
N GLN A 321 -21.48 -17.88 -10.10
CA GLN A 321 -21.14 -18.92 -9.12
C GLN A 321 -20.60 -18.27 -7.84
N PRO A 322 -21.45 -17.65 -7.00
CA PRO A 322 -21.00 -16.85 -5.87
C PRO A 322 -20.10 -17.61 -4.89
N SER A 323 -20.39 -18.89 -4.65
CA SER A 323 -19.60 -19.74 -3.76
C SER A 323 -18.20 -20.05 -4.29
N ASP A 324 -18.03 -20.19 -5.62
CA ASP A 324 -16.72 -20.40 -6.23
C ASP A 324 -15.92 -19.08 -6.26
N ASP A 325 -16.57 -17.98 -6.62
CA ASP A 325 -15.94 -16.66 -6.68
C ASP A 325 -15.46 -16.19 -5.29
N ILE A 326 -16.27 -16.36 -4.23
CA ILE A 326 -15.83 -16.04 -2.86
C ILE A 326 -14.69 -16.96 -2.41
N ARG A 327 -14.70 -18.24 -2.78
CA ARG A 327 -13.60 -19.16 -2.43
C ARG A 327 -12.29 -18.70 -3.04
N GLU A 328 -12.30 -18.32 -4.33
CA GLU A 328 -11.12 -17.72 -4.97
C GLU A 328 -10.63 -16.48 -4.23
N GLY A 329 -11.56 -15.61 -3.81
CA GLY A 329 -11.22 -14.40 -3.07
C GLY A 329 -10.58 -14.69 -1.71
N LEU A 330 -11.12 -15.67 -0.96
CA LEU A 330 -10.54 -16.11 0.31
C LEU A 330 -9.16 -16.76 0.13
N ASP A 331 -8.99 -17.62 -0.87
CA ASP A 331 -7.71 -18.26 -1.16
C ASP A 331 -6.64 -17.22 -1.51
N ALA A 332 -7.00 -16.21 -2.31
CA ALA A 332 -6.12 -15.09 -2.61
C ALA A 332 -5.78 -14.29 -1.35
N ALA A 333 -6.76 -13.95 -0.52
CA ALA A 333 -6.53 -13.23 0.73
C ALA A 333 -5.59 -13.99 1.69
N ILE A 334 -5.78 -15.30 1.85
CA ILE A 334 -4.91 -16.15 2.68
C ILE A 334 -3.48 -16.17 2.14
N ASN A 335 -3.31 -16.25 0.81
CA ASN A 335 -1.98 -16.19 0.21
C ASN A 335 -1.31 -14.81 0.40
N ALA A 336 -2.07 -13.72 0.28
CA ALA A 336 -1.56 -12.37 0.55
C ALA A 336 -1.02 -12.25 2.00
N ILE A 337 -1.73 -12.83 2.98
CA ILE A 337 -1.27 -12.86 4.38
C ILE A 337 -0.03 -13.75 4.55
N ARG A 338 0.05 -14.89 3.85
CA ARG A 338 1.24 -15.77 3.90
C ARG A 338 2.48 -15.10 3.32
N LEU A 339 2.33 -14.34 2.24
CA LEU A 339 3.42 -13.63 1.59
C LEU A 339 3.86 -12.41 2.41
N ASP A 340 2.90 -11.67 2.98
CA ASP A 340 3.19 -10.55 3.87
C ASP A 340 2.13 -10.40 4.98
N GLU A 341 2.44 -10.98 6.14
CA GLU A 341 1.57 -10.95 7.32
C GLU A 341 1.41 -9.55 7.93
N LYS A 342 2.35 -8.63 7.64
CA LYS A 342 2.38 -7.28 8.22
C LYS A 342 1.76 -6.25 7.26
N HIS A 343 1.25 -6.67 6.11
CA HIS A 343 0.58 -5.79 5.16
C HIS A 343 -0.89 -5.58 5.57
N PRO A 344 -1.34 -4.36 5.91
CA PRO A 344 -2.72 -4.09 6.35
C PRO A 344 -3.76 -4.52 5.30
N TYR A 345 -3.48 -4.27 4.02
CA TYR A 345 -4.37 -4.71 2.93
C TYR A 345 -4.54 -6.24 2.81
N SER A 346 -3.57 -7.05 3.20
CA SER A 346 -3.72 -8.53 3.19
C SER A 346 -4.80 -8.97 4.16
N HIS A 347 -4.84 -8.36 5.35
CA HIS A 347 -5.89 -8.63 6.34
C HIS A 347 -7.23 -8.01 5.93
N TYR A 348 -7.23 -6.83 5.31
CA TYR A 348 -8.45 -6.25 4.71
C TYR A 348 -9.04 -7.15 3.62
N ALA A 349 -8.21 -7.74 2.76
CA ALA A 349 -8.65 -8.66 1.71
C ALA A 349 -9.41 -9.86 2.29
N LEU A 350 -8.94 -10.39 3.43
CA LEU A 350 -9.64 -11.44 4.15
C LEU A 350 -10.94 -10.92 4.77
N ALA A 351 -10.89 -9.75 5.39
CA ALA A 351 -12.03 -9.14 6.06
C ALA A 351 -13.18 -8.79 5.11
N ILE A 352 -12.90 -8.34 3.89
CA ILE A 352 -13.96 -7.98 2.92
C ILE A 352 -14.62 -9.22 2.29
N CYS A 353 -13.90 -10.33 2.14
CA CYS A 353 -14.44 -11.58 1.59
C CYS A 353 -15.26 -12.37 2.61
N SER A 354 -14.79 -12.42 3.86
CA SER A 354 -15.30 -13.31 4.91
C SER A 354 -16.82 -13.20 5.18
N PRO A 355 -17.47 -12.01 5.17
CA PRO A 355 -18.90 -11.93 5.40
C PRO A 355 -19.73 -12.64 4.31
N TYR A 356 -19.28 -12.60 3.06
CA TYR A 356 -19.91 -13.30 1.94
C TYR A 356 -19.65 -14.82 1.95
N ALA A 357 -18.73 -15.27 2.78
CA ALA A 357 -18.50 -16.69 3.10
C ALA A 357 -19.24 -17.12 4.39
N ASN A 358 -20.17 -16.30 4.89
CA ASN A 358 -20.88 -16.51 6.17
C ASN A 358 -19.95 -16.58 7.40
N ALA A 359 -18.80 -15.91 7.35
CA ALA A 359 -17.80 -15.85 8.42
C ALA A 359 -17.51 -14.41 8.91
N PRO A 360 -18.52 -13.62 9.36
CA PRO A 360 -18.30 -12.27 9.84
C PRO A 360 -17.46 -12.19 11.13
N GLU A 361 -17.40 -13.25 11.94
CA GLU A 361 -16.48 -13.32 13.09
C GLU A 361 -15.02 -13.27 12.64
N GLN A 362 -14.67 -14.01 11.58
CA GLN A 362 -13.36 -13.96 10.95
C GLN A 362 -13.10 -12.59 10.32
N ALA A 363 -14.14 -11.97 9.75
CA ALA A 363 -14.04 -10.63 9.20
C ALA A 363 -13.65 -9.59 10.27
N VAL A 364 -14.22 -9.68 11.47
CA VAL A 364 -13.86 -8.81 12.60
C VAL A 364 -12.39 -8.98 12.98
N LEU A 365 -11.93 -10.22 13.20
CA LEU A 365 -10.54 -10.49 13.59
C LEU A 365 -9.53 -9.98 12.55
N ALA A 366 -9.81 -10.23 11.27
CA ALA A 366 -8.97 -9.74 10.18
C ALA A 366 -8.99 -8.21 10.09
N ALA A 367 -10.14 -7.58 10.27
CA ALA A 367 -10.25 -6.11 10.29
C ALA A 367 -9.48 -5.48 11.46
N GLU A 368 -9.61 -6.05 12.66
CA GLU A 368 -8.86 -5.63 13.85
C GLU A 368 -7.35 -5.76 13.62
N LYS A 369 -6.90 -6.85 12.99
CA LYS A 369 -5.48 -7.02 12.66
C LYS A 369 -4.99 -5.99 11.65
N ALA A 370 -5.79 -5.66 10.63
CA ALA A 370 -5.45 -4.61 9.67
C ALA A 370 -5.27 -3.25 10.37
N ILE A 371 -6.12 -2.92 11.34
CA ILE A 371 -6.07 -1.69 12.14
C ILE A 371 -4.87 -1.71 13.11
N GLU A 372 -4.58 -2.85 13.73
CA GLU A 372 -3.41 -3.04 14.60
C GLU A 372 -2.11 -2.77 13.84
N LEU A 373 -2.01 -3.26 12.59
CA LEU A 373 -0.86 -3.05 11.73
C LEU A 373 -0.74 -1.58 11.25
N ASN A 374 -1.88 -0.91 11.02
CA ASN A 374 -1.91 0.49 10.63
C ASN A 374 -3.19 1.19 11.13
N SER A 375 -3.06 1.98 12.20
CA SER A 375 -4.16 2.78 12.79
C SER A 375 -4.70 3.85 11.85
N SER A 376 -3.94 4.26 10.83
CA SER A 376 -4.37 5.22 9.81
C SER A 376 -5.10 4.58 8.63
N PHE A 377 -5.25 3.25 8.63
CA PHE A 377 -5.83 2.53 7.50
C PHE A 377 -7.36 2.56 7.52
N ALA A 378 -7.94 3.59 6.86
CA ALA A 378 -9.38 3.84 6.84
C ALA A 378 -10.21 2.62 6.37
N LEU A 379 -9.74 1.87 5.37
CA LEU A 379 -10.43 0.67 4.87
C LEU A 379 -10.53 -0.44 5.91
N GLY A 380 -9.60 -0.52 6.87
CA GLY A 380 -9.70 -1.46 8.00
C GLY A 380 -10.93 -1.17 8.86
N TYR A 381 -11.20 0.10 9.13
CA TYR A 381 -12.38 0.54 9.87
C TYR A 381 -13.69 0.33 9.10
N LEU A 382 -13.68 0.46 7.76
CA LEU A 382 -14.85 0.11 6.92
C LEU A 382 -15.27 -1.34 7.11
N VAL A 383 -14.31 -2.25 6.93
CA VAL A 383 -14.59 -3.69 6.98
C VAL A 383 -14.87 -4.15 8.41
N LEU A 384 -14.27 -3.52 9.43
CA LEU A 384 -14.66 -3.73 10.82
C LEU A 384 -16.11 -3.32 11.05
N GLY A 385 -16.49 -2.12 10.61
CA GLY A 385 -17.86 -1.60 10.72
C GLY A 385 -18.88 -2.49 10.01
N MET A 386 -18.57 -2.89 8.78
CA MET A 386 -19.38 -3.82 7.99
C MET A 386 -19.52 -5.18 8.69
N ALA A 387 -18.42 -5.76 9.17
CA ALA A 387 -18.43 -7.05 9.85
C ALA A 387 -19.23 -7.02 11.16
N GLN A 388 -19.06 -5.96 11.96
CA GLN A 388 -19.82 -5.73 13.19
C GLN A 388 -21.30 -5.57 12.91
N LEU A 389 -21.66 -4.82 11.86
CA LEU A 389 -23.04 -4.67 11.45
C LEU A 389 -23.63 -6.02 11.02
N PHE A 390 -22.92 -6.78 10.19
CA PHE A 390 -23.43 -8.05 9.64
C PHE A 390 -23.59 -9.14 10.70
N ARG A 391 -22.78 -9.13 11.77
CA ARG A 391 -22.95 -10.02 12.93
C ARG A 391 -23.97 -9.52 13.97
N GLY A 392 -24.67 -8.41 13.70
CA GLY A 392 -25.76 -7.92 14.55
C GLY A 392 -25.36 -6.88 15.61
N SER A 393 -24.16 -6.31 15.53
CA SER A 393 -23.67 -5.32 16.49
C SER A 393 -23.65 -3.90 15.91
N ALA A 394 -24.81 -3.26 15.90
CA ALA A 394 -24.99 -1.89 15.39
C ALA A 394 -24.11 -0.86 16.12
N THR A 395 -24.00 -0.94 17.45
CA THR A 395 -23.20 0.01 18.26
C THR A 395 -21.71 -0.04 17.93
N HIS A 396 -21.12 -1.23 17.83
CA HIS A 396 -19.70 -1.37 17.47
C HIS A 396 -19.45 -0.98 16.01
N ALA A 397 -20.42 -1.22 15.13
CA ALA A 397 -20.35 -0.78 13.74
C ALA A 397 -20.26 0.76 13.63
N ILE A 398 -21.07 1.50 14.40
CA ILE A 398 -21.04 2.98 14.43
C ILE A 398 -19.65 3.48 14.78
N ALA A 399 -19.08 3.00 15.89
CA ALA A 399 -17.78 3.48 16.38
C ALA A 399 -16.66 3.29 15.35
N ALA A 400 -16.61 2.12 14.69
CA ALA A 400 -15.63 1.84 13.65
C ALA A 400 -15.83 2.73 12.41
N LEU A 401 -17.07 2.84 11.92
CA LEU A 401 -17.39 3.62 10.71
C LEU A 401 -17.15 5.12 10.90
N GLU A 402 -17.51 5.68 12.05
CA GLU A 402 -17.20 7.07 12.40
C GLU A 402 -15.70 7.31 12.39
N ARG A 403 -14.91 6.43 13.04
CA ARG A 403 -13.44 6.55 13.05
C ARG A 403 -12.86 6.50 11.63
N GLY A 404 -13.30 5.55 10.79
CA GLY A 404 -12.86 5.47 9.40
C GLY A 404 -13.13 6.76 8.60
N LEU A 405 -14.31 7.36 8.79
CA LEU A 405 -14.68 8.63 8.15
C LEU A 405 -13.87 9.83 8.65
N THR A 406 -13.31 9.79 9.86
CA THR A 406 -12.38 10.84 10.33
C THR A 406 -11.02 10.77 9.64
N LEU A 407 -10.60 9.59 9.20
CA LEU A 407 -9.31 9.35 8.53
C LEU A 407 -9.36 9.66 7.03
N ASN A 408 -10.51 9.41 6.39
CA ASN A 408 -10.69 9.65 4.96
C ASN A 408 -12.03 10.37 4.68
N ALA A 409 -12.07 11.68 4.98
CA ALA A 409 -13.31 12.45 4.94
C ALA A 409 -13.82 12.75 3.51
N HIS A 410 -12.95 12.73 2.50
CA HIS A 410 -13.23 13.24 1.15
C HIS A 410 -13.19 12.18 0.04
N ASP A 411 -13.13 10.88 0.38
CA ASP A 411 -13.14 9.81 -0.62
C ASP A 411 -14.44 9.78 -1.45
N PRO A 412 -14.36 9.77 -2.79
CA PRO A 412 -15.52 9.54 -3.65
C PRO A 412 -16.25 8.21 -3.41
N GLN A 413 -15.63 7.22 -2.75
CA GLN A 413 -16.22 5.94 -2.36
C GLN A 413 -16.91 5.97 -0.99
N ASN A 414 -16.89 7.11 -0.27
CA ASN A 414 -17.52 7.25 1.05
C ASN A 414 -19.03 7.01 1.07
N PHE A 415 -19.71 6.96 -0.09
CA PHE A 415 -21.12 6.62 -0.17
C PHE A 415 -21.44 5.25 0.49
N VAL A 416 -20.54 4.26 0.37
CA VAL A 416 -20.71 2.94 1.02
C VAL A 416 -20.61 3.07 2.54
N TRP A 417 -19.62 3.82 3.04
CA TRP A 417 -19.47 4.12 4.46
C TRP A 417 -20.72 4.74 5.04
N TYR A 418 -21.22 5.81 4.39
CA TYR A 418 -22.40 6.52 4.87
C TYR A 418 -23.65 5.66 4.89
N ASN A 419 -23.81 4.74 3.93
CA ASN A 419 -24.95 3.84 3.91
C ASN A 419 -24.87 2.76 4.99
N LEU A 420 -23.70 2.17 5.22
CA LEU A 420 -23.51 1.24 6.34
C LEU A 420 -23.72 1.95 7.68
N LEU A 421 -23.23 3.19 7.82
CA LEU A 421 -23.40 3.99 9.02
C LEU A 421 -24.87 4.37 9.25
N ALA A 422 -25.60 4.72 8.18
CA ALA A 422 -27.03 5.01 8.26
C ALA A 422 -27.83 3.81 8.79
N LEU A 423 -27.56 2.61 8.25
CA LEU A 423 -28.18 1.38 8.72
C LEU A 423 -27.78 1.05 10.16
N ALA A 424 -26.51 1.23 10.53
CA ALA A 424 -26.04 1.00 11.88
C ALA A 424 -26.74 1.92 12.89
N TYR A 425 -26.90 3.21 12.58
CA TYR A 425 -27.69 4.13 13.42
C TYR A 425 -29.17 3.74 13.49
N LEU A 426 -29.79 3.40 12.36
CA LEU A 426 -31.19 2.95 12.34
C LEU A 426 -31.41 1.75 13.27
N PHE A 427 -30.56 0.72 13.18
CA PHE A 427 -30.66 -0.46 14.03
C PHE A 427 -30.25 -0.24 15.49
N ALA A 428 -29.48 0.81 15.76
CA ALA A 428 -29.17 1.28 17.11
C ALA A 428 -30.28 2.17 17.71
N GLY A 429 -31.41 2.38 17.01
CA GLY A 429 -32.51 3.23 17.47
C GLY A 429 -32.18 4.73 17.41
N LYS A 430 -31.30 5.13 16.47
CA LYS A 430 -30.83 6.50 16.26
C LYS A 430 -31.18 7.03 14.86
N PRO A 431 -32.48 7.05 14.46
CA PRO A 431 -32.87 7.32 13.09
C PRO A 431 -32.53 8.74 12.60
N GLU A 432 -32.43 9.75 13.47
CA GLU A 432 -31.99 11.10 13.11
C GLU A 432 -30.53 11.12 12.63
N GLN A 433 -29.63 10.46 13.37
CA GLN A 433 -28.23 10.31 12.97
C GLN A 433 -28.13 9.46 11.70
N GLY A 434 -28.96 8.42 11.58
CA GLY A 434 -29.06 7.60 10.38
C GLY A 434 -29.43 8.40 9.14
N LEU A 435 -30.46 9.25 9.26
CA LEU A 435 -30.88 10.16 8.20
C LEU A 435 -29.76 11.12 7.81
N ALA A 436 -29.07 11.72 8.78
CA ALA A 436 -27.95 12.63 8.52
C ALA A 436 -26.81 11.94 7.76
N ALA A 437 -26.48 10.69 8.11
CA ALA A 437 -25.49 9.90 7.39
C ALA A 437 -25.94 9.58 5.96
N ALA A 438 -27.18 9.11 5.77
CA ALA A 438 -27.72 8.79 4.45
C ALA A 438 -27.79 10.02 3.51
N VAL A 439 -28.13 11.20 4.04
CA VAL A 439 -28.10 12.47 3.28
C VAL A 439 -26.69 12.81 2.81
N LYS A 440 -25.65 12.60 3.63
CA LYS A 440 -24.25 12.74 3.20
C LYS A 440 -23.90 11.73 2.11
N GLY A 441 -24.31 10.47 2.25
CA GLY A 441 -24.13 9.44 1.23
C GLY A 441 -24.74 9.82 -0.13
N ARG A 442 -25.95 10.39 -0.13
CA ARG A 442 -26.63 10.87 -1.33
C ARG A 442 -25.88 12.02 -2.01
N LYS A 443 -25.28 12.92 -1.24
CA LYS A 443 -24.45 14.02 -1.80
C LYS A 443 -23.21 13.48 -2.52
N VAL A 444 -22.60 12.41 -2.00
CA VAL A 444 -21.43 11.77 -2.63
C VAL A 444 -21.84 11.03 -3.90
N ARG A 445 -22.93 10.24 -3.86
CA ARG A 445 -23.42 9.50 -5.02
C ARG A 445 -24.96 9.61 -5.14
N PRO A 446 -25.47 10.59 -5.92
CA PRO A 446 -26.90 10.87 -5.99
C PRO A 446 -27.76 9.74 -6.56
N ASN A 447 -27.22 8.94 -7.48
CA ASN A 447 -27.96 7.91 -8.21
C ASN A 447 -27.66 6.49 -7.70
N TRP A 448 -27.48 6.32 -6.39
CA TRP A 448 -27.23 5.00 -5.80
C TRP A 448 -28.43 4.51 -4.99
N ARG A 449 -29.13 3.52 -5.54
CA ARG A 449 -30.39 2.97 -5.02
C ARG A 449 -30.37 2.63 -3.52
N PRO A 450 -29.36 1.93 -2.96
CA PRO A 450 -29.33 1.59 -1.53
C PRO A 450 -29.42 2.80 -0.60
N THR A 451 -28.89 3.96 -0.99
CA THR A 451 -29.03 5.18 -0.18
C THR A 451 -30.47 5.66 -0.09
N PHE A 452 -31.28 5.52 -1.15
CA PHE A 452 -32.70 5.86 -1.09
C PHE A 452 -33.49 4.92 -0.19
N GLU A 453 -33.15 3.62 -0.19
CA GLU A 453 -33.76 2.64 0.71
C GLU A 453 -33.41 2.96 2.17
N ALA A 454 -32.15 3.34 2.46
CA ALA A 454 -31.74 3.79 3.79
C ALA A 454 -32.43 5.09 4.21
N LEU A 455 -32.54 6.08 3.31
CA LEU A 455 -33.28 7.33 3.55
C LEU A 455 -34.75 7.05 3.86
N ALA A 456 -35.42 6.20 3.06
CA ALA A 456 -36.81 5.83 3.26
C ALA A 456 -37.03 5.20 4.63
N CYS A 457 -36.16 4.25 5.03
CA CYS A 457 -36.24 3.63 6.34
C CYS A 457 -36.04 4.63 7.49
N CYS A 458 -35.08 5.55 7.35
CA CYS A 458 -34.84 6.58 8.38
C CYS A 458 -36.01 7.57 8.48
N PHE A 459 -36.58 8.03 7.35
CA PHE A 459 -37.76 8.89 7.35
C PHE A 459 -38.98 8.19 7.95
N ALA A 460 -39.22 6.93 7.57
CA ALA A 460 -40.32 6.13 8.11
C ALA A 460 -40.18 5.91 9.63
N ALA A 461 -38.96 5.67 10.12
CA ALA A 461 -38.68 5.54 11.56
C ALA A 461 -38.86 6.86 12.35
N LEU A 462 -38.96 7.99 11.66
CA LEU A 462 -39.24 9.33 12.20
C LEU A 462 -40.69 9.78 11.93
N ASP A 463 -41.57 8.88 11.50
CA ASP A 463 -42.95 9.17 11.09
C ASP A 463 -43.08 10.22 9.96
N ARG A 464 -42.02 10.41 9.17
CA ARG A 464 -41.96 11.33 8.01
C ARG A 464 -42.36 10.60 6.73
N TRP A 465 -43.62 10.18 6.69
CA TRP A 465 -44.16 9.26 5.67
C TRP A 465 -44.18 9.81 4.25
N GLN A 466 -44.26 11.13 4.07
CA GLN A 466 -44.27 11.74 2.74
C GLN A 466 -42.87 11.68 2.11
N GLU A 467 -41.84 12.06 2.86
CA GLU A 467 -40.45 12.01 2.41
C GLU A 467 -39.97 10.56 2.23
N ALA A 468 -40.43 9.64 3.08
CA ALA A 468 -40.16 8.22 2.93
C ALA A 468 -40.70 7.68 1.60
N ARG A 469 -41.94 8.03 1.23
CA ARG A 469 -42.56 7.65 -0.06
C ARG A 469 -41.79 8.19 -1.25
N GLN A 470 -41.43 9.47 -1.21
CA GLN A 470 -40.64 10.09 -2.26
C GLN A 470 -39.30 9.36 -2.46
N CYS A 471 -38.63 8.93 -1.38
CA CYS A 471 -37.38 8.17 -1.49
C CYS A 471 -37.59 6.80 -2.17
N ILE A 472 -38.70 6.10 -1.88
CA ILE A 472 -39.03 4.83 -2.53
C ILE A 472 -39.34 5.04 -4.01
N GLU A 473 -40.09 6.08 -4.37
CA GLU A 473 -40.35 6.44 -5.76
C GLU A 473 -39.05 6.73 -6.52
N GLU A 474 -38.16 7.55 -5.94
CA GLU A 474 -36.83 7.82 -6.49
C GLU A 474 -35.99 6.54 -6.63
N ALA A 475 -36.06 5.61 -5.65
CA ALA A 475 -35.40 4.32 -5.73
C ALA A 475 -35.94 3.43 -6.87
N HIS A 476 -37.24 3.49 -7.15
CA HIS A 476 -37.90 2.72 -8.22
C HIS A 476 -37.54 3.21 -9.63
N LEU A 477 -37.19 4.49 -9.78
CA LEU A 477 -36.68 5.04 -11.03
C LEU A 477 -35.26 4.55 -11.36
N LEU A 478 -34.54 4.00 -10.37
CA LEU A 478 -33.19 3.47 -10.53
C LEU A 478 -33.22 1.95 -10.76
N GLU A 479 -32.33 1.49 -11.64
CA GLU A 479 -32.15 0.07 -11.92
C GLU A 479 -31.87 -0.69 -10.62
N LYS A 480 -32.62 -1.79 -10.42
CA LYS A 480 -32.39 -2.68 -9.28
C LYS A 480 -31.08 -3.43 -9.53
N PRO A 481 -30.09 -3.32 -8.64
CA PRO A 481 -28.85 -4.07 -8.81
C PRO A 481 -29.16 -5.57 -8.82
N PRO A 482 -28.46 -6.37 -9.65
CA PRO A 482 -28.68 -7.80 -9.70
C PRO A 482 -28.29 -8.50 -8.40
N GLY A 483 -27.43 -7.88 -7.58
CA GLY A 483 -27.03 -8.38 -6.27
C GLY A 483 -27.62 -7.66 -5.08
N ASP A 484 -27.44 -8.30 -3.93
CA ASP A 484 -27.77 -7.77 -2.63
C ASP A 484 -26.48 -7.71 -1.78
N ALA A 485 -25.82 -6.55 -1.77
CA ALA A 485 -24.61 -6.32 -0.98
C ALA A 485 -24.86 -6.47 0.54
N LEU A 486 -26.12 -6.41 0.98
CA LEU A 486 -26.53 -6.59 2.36
C LEU A 486 -27.05 -8.02 2.63
N ALA A 487 -26.94 -8.94 1.67
CA ALA A 487 -27.41 -10.32 1.84
C ALA A 487 -26.88 -10.99 3.12
N PRO A 488 -25.59 -10.86 3.50
CA PRO A 488 -25.11 -11.48 4.73
C PRO A 488 -25.78 -10.90 5.99
N LEU A 489 -26.10 -9.60 5.99
CA LEU A 489 -26.85 -8.96 7.07
C LEU A 489 -28.27 -9.52 7.15
N ARG A 490 -28.97 -9.62 6.01
CA ARG A 490 -30.36 -10.10 5.98
C ARG A 490 -30.48 -11.54 6.45
N GLN A 491 -29.55 -12.40 6.03
CA GLN A 491 -29.52 -13.81 6.40
C GLN A 491 -29.34 -14.03 7.91
N ARG A 492 -28.51 -13.21 8.57
CA ARG A 492 -28.19 -13.37 10.00
C ARG A 492 -29.07 -12.56 10.95
N ASN A 493 -29.74 -11.51 10.47
CA ASN A 493 -30.47 -10.56 11.34
C ASN A 493 -31.95 -10.46 10.97
N PRO A 494 -32.75 -11.53 11.15
CA PRO A 494 -34.16 -11.57 10.72
C PRO A 494 -35.03 -10.50 11.40
N LYS A 495 -34.68 -10.09 12.63
CA LYS A 495 -35.37 -8.99 13.34
C LYS A 495 -35.20 -7.65 12.64
N TRP A 496 -33.99 -7.35 12.16
CA TRP A 496 -33.69 -6.12 11.44
C TRP A 496 -34.29 -6.12 10.03
N VAL A 497 -34.36 -7.29 9.39
CA VAL A 497 -35.08 -7.46 8.12
C VAL A 497 -36.57 -7.15 8.32
N ALA A 498 -37.21 -7.77 9.32
CA ALA A 498 -38.61 -7.51 9.63
C ALA A 498 -38.87 -6.03 9.96
N GLN A 499 -37.94 -5.37 10.66
CA GLN A 499 -38.02 -3.93 10.93
C GLN A 499 -37.99 -3.09 9.64
N ILE A 500 -37.07 -3.37 8.72
CA ILE A 500 -37.01 -2.68 7.42
C ILE A 500 -38.28 -2.94 6.61
N GLU A 501 -38.73 -4.20 6.53
CA GLU A 501 -39.92 -4.58 5.77
C GLU A 501 -41.19 -3.91 6.31
N ASP A 502 -41.34 -3.83 7.64
CA ASP A 502 -42.45 -3.12 8.28
C ASP A 502 -42.43 -1.62 7.95
N LEU A 503 -41.27 -0.97 8.04
CA LEU A 503 -41.11 0.45 7.70
C LEU A 503 -41.44 0.71 6.22
N LEU A 504 -40.94 -0.11 5.30
CA LEU A 504 -41.19 0.04 3.86
C LEU A 504 -42.65 -0.28 3.49
N THR A 505 -43.27 -1.26 4.16
CA THR A 505 -44.69 -1.62 3.95
C THR A 505 -45.60 -0.50 4.42
N LYS A 506 -45.36 0.08 5.59
CA LYS A 506 -46.11 1.24 6.10
C LYS A 506 -45.96 2.47 5.22
N THR A 507 -44.77 2.67 4.66
CA THR A 507 -44.51 3.76 3.69
C THR A 507 -45.33 3.61 2.41
N SER A 508 -45.66 2.37 2.01
CA SER A 508 -46.43 2.09 0.79
C SER A 508 -47.95 2.19 0.96
N ARG A 509 -48.43 2.41 2.19
CA ARG A 509 -49.85 2.66 2.52
C ARG A 509 -50.11 4.17 2.59
#